data_AF-A0A832WBP6-F1
#
_entry.id   AF-A0A832WBP6-F1
#
_cell.length_a   1.000
_cell.length_b   1.000
_cell.length_c   1.000
_cell.angle_alpha   90.00
_cell.angle_beta   90.00
_cell.angle_gamma   90.00
#
_symmetry.space_group_name_H-M   'P 1'
#
loop_
_entity.id
_entity.type
_entity.pdbx_description
1 polymer ?
#
loop_
_entity_poly.entity_id
_entity_poly.type
_entity_poly.pdbx_seq_one_letter_code
_entity_poly.pdbx_strand_id
1 'polypeptide(L)'
;MQCPRLNHFVRLQPNGKFGKCGHMVNAKTFNDIESMQQSNWLKGIHSQMDKNVWPAECVRCKMTEETTKTSIRLDMIERDRMLRAVQKDYLIVGGVLDNICNSACQSCNAELSTKIGSLASNDYKKINN
;
A
#
# COMPACT_ATOMS: atom_id res chain seq x y z
N MET A 1 3.54 13.65 11.87
CA MET A 1 4.06 12.39 11.27
C MET A 1 3.39 12.09 9.92
N GLN A 2 3.57 12.94 8.91
CA GLN A 2 2.80 12.81 7.66
C GLN A 2 3.39 11.78 6.67
N CYS A 3 2.52 11.24 5.79
CA CYS A 3 2.87 10.32 4.72
C CYS A 3 2.13 10.70 3.43
N PRO A 4 2.82 11.19 2.38
CA PRO A 4 2.17 11.62 1.14
C PRO A 4 1.36 10.53 0.44
N ARG A 5 1.71 9.26 0.65
CA ARG A 5 0.98 8.11 0.08
C ARG A 5 -0.46 8.02 0.56
N LEU A 6 -0.81 8.60 1.71
CA LEU A 6 -2.21 8.64 2.15
C LEU A 6 -3.06 9.52 1.24
N ASN A 7 -2.48 10.55 0.64
CA ASN A 7 -3.20 11.48 -0.24
C ASN A 7 -3.01 11.13 -1.72
N HIS A 8 -1.77 10.84 -2.12
CA HIS A 8 -1.35 10.79 -3.53
C HIS A 8 -1.05 9.37 -4.04
N PHE A 9 -1.45 8.34 -3.30
CA PHE A 9 -1.25 6.97 -3.74
C PHE A 9 -2.53 6.14 -3.58
N VAL A 10 -2.77 5.30 -4.58
CA VAL A 10 -3.77 4.22 -4.53
C VAL A 10 -3.12 2.94 -5.06
N ARG A 11 -3.50 1.81 -4.48
CA ARG A 11 -3.12 0.48 -4.96
C ARG A 11 -4.31 -0.21 -5.61
N LEU A 12 -4.18 -0.59 -6.88
CA LEU A 12 -5.06 -1.57 -7.50
C LEU A 12 -4.61 -2.97 -7.07
N GLN A 13 -5.55 -3.72 -6.47
CA GLN A 13 -5.32 -5.08 -5.98
C GLN A 13 -5.68 -6.12 -7.05
N PRO A 14 -5.15 -7.36 -6.96
CA PRO A 14 -5.42 -8.42 -7.94
C PRO A 14 -6.92 -8.76 -8.09
N ASN A 15 -7.69 -8.59 -7.02
CA ASN A 15 -9.14 -8.81 -7.02
C ASN A 15 -9.95 -7.62 -7.59
N GLY A 16 -9.28 -6.65 -8.23
CA GLY A 16 -9.90 -5.46 -8.81
C GLY A 16 -10.30 -4.39 -7.79
N LYS A 17 -10.05 -4.61 -6.49
CA LYS A 17 -10.36 -3.63 -5.44
C LYS A 17 -9.23 -2.62 -5.25
N PHE A 18 -9.53 -1.52 -4.57
CA PHE A 18 -8.58 -0.45 -4.27
C PHE A 18 -8.14 -0.51 -2.81
N GLY A 19 -6.86 -0.25 -2.57
CA GLY A 19 -6.27 -0.07 -1.24
C GLY A 19 -5.29 1.10 -1.22
N LYS A 20 -4.61 1.30 -0.08
CA LYS A 20 -3.57 2.33 0.07
C LYS A 20 -2.17 1.77 -0.15
N CYS A 21 -1.34 1.71 0.89
CA CYS A 21 0.07 1.35 0.74
C CYS A 21 0.26 -0.16 0.87
N GLY A 22 1.10 -0.76 0.03
CA GLY A 22 1.46 -2.17 0.15
C GLY A 22 2.29 -2.52 1.38
N HIS A 23 2.86 -1.52 2.06
CA HIS A 23 3.58 -1.70 3.33
C HIS A 23 2.67 -1.67 4.56
N MET A 24 1.38 -1.37 4.39
CA MET A 24 0.46 -1.35 5.53
C MET A 24 0.17 -2.76 6.02
N VAL A 25 0.19 -2.96 7.33
CA VAL A 25 -0.39 -4.16 7.96
C VAL A 25 -1.90 -3.96 8.10
N ASN A 26 -2.68 -5.03 7.97
CA ASN A 26 -4.15 -5.01 8.10
C ASN A 26 -4.84 -3.93 7.25
N ALA A 27 -4.30 -3.65 6.07
CA ALA A 27 -4.87 -2.65 5.16
C ALA A 27 -6.27 -3.05 4.70
N LYS A 28 -7.20 -2.09 4.67
CA LYS A 28 -8.54 -2.30 4.11
C LYS A 28 -8.54 -2.16 2.59
N THR A 29 -9.50 -2.85 1.97
CA THR A 29 -9.78 -2.74 0.53
C THR A 29 -11.20 -2.24 0.29
N PHE A 30 -11.40 -1.58 -0.84
CA PHE A 30 -12.62 -0.86 -1.20
C PHE A 30 -12.97 -1.13 -2.67
N ASN A 31 -14.25 -1.05 -3.02
CA ASN A 31 -14.69 -1.32 -4.40
C ASN A 31 -14.32 -0.18 -5.36
N ASP A 32 -14.13 1.02 -4.84
CA ASP A 32 -13.84 2.23 -5.61
C ASP A 32 -12.93 3.16 -4.79
N ILE A 33 -12.34 4.14 -5.48
CA ILE A 33 -11.39 5.07 -4.88
C ILE A 33 -12.10 6.05 -3.94
N GLU A 34 -13.33 6.47 -4.26
CA GLU A 34 -14.06 7.47 -3.48
C GLU A 34 -14.42 6.93 -2.09
N SER A 35 -14.96 5.72 -2.01
CA SER A 35 -15.30 5.05 -0.75
C SER A 35 -14.07 4.82 0.13
N MET A 36 -12.91 4.52 -0.47
CA MET A 36 -11.64 4.46 0.25
C MET A 36 -11.26 5.83 0.85
N GLN A 37 -11.30 6.90 0.04
CA GLN A 37 -10.87 8.24 0.45
C GLN A 37 -11.79 8.84 1.52
N GLN A 38 -13.09 8.55 1.45
CA GLN A 38 -14.07 9.03 2.42
C GLN A 38 -14.19 8.17 3.68
N SER A 39 -13.54 6.99 3.70
CA SER A 39 -13.67 6.01 4.78
C SER A 39 -13.22 6.55 6.14
N ASN A 40 -13.95 6.16 7.19
CA ASN A 40 -13.56 6.44 8.58
C ASN A 40 -12.22 5.79 8.95
N TRP A 41 -11.88 4.68 8.29
CA TRP A 41 -10.59 4.03 8.44
C TRP A 41 -9.44 4.95 8.02
N LEU A 42 -9.49 5.51 6.80
CA LEU A 42 -8.43 6.40 6.31
C LEU A 42 -8.38 7.71 7.12
N LYS A 43 -9.55 8.27 7.47
CA LYS A 43 -9.64 9.44 8.35
C LYS A 43 -8.99 9.19 9.72
N GLY A 44 -9.17 8.00 10.29
CA GLY A 44 -8.54 7.60 11.55
C GLY A 44 -7.01 7.51 11.46
N ILE A 45 -6.49 7.04 10.32
CA ILE A 45 -5.04 7.02 10.05
C ILE A 45 -4.49 8.45 9.98
N HIS A 46 -5.16 9.34 9.25
CA HIS A 46 -4.78 10.77 9.18
C HIS A 46 -4.75 11.41 10.57
N SER A 47 -5.83 11.24 11.35
CA SER A 47 -5.92 11.82 12.69
C SER A 47 -4.79 11.38 13.63
N GLN A 48 -4.38 10.11 13.57
CA GLN A 48 -3.23 9.62 14.34
C GLN A 48 -1.93 10.27 13.87
N MET A 49 -1.68 10.32 12.56
CA MET A 49 -0.47 10.93 12.00
C MET A 49 -0.34 12.44 12.29
N ASP A 50 -1.48 13.15 12.30
CA ASP A 50 -1.56 14.57 12.65
C ASP A 50 -1.24 14.81 14.13
N LYS A 51 -1.66 13.89 15.01
CA LYS A 51 -1.30 13.86 16.44
C LYS A 51 0.12 13.34 16.69
N ASN A 52 0.91 13.13 15.63
CA ASN A 52 2.25 12.59 15.69
C ASN A 52 2.34 11.17 16.31
N VAL A 53 1.26 10.39 16.16
CA VAL A 53 1.16 8.99 16.60
C VAL A 53 1.24 8.08 15.37
N TRP A 54 2.01 7.00 15.48
CA TRP A 54 2.09 5.99 14.43
C TRP A 54 0.80 5.18 14.35
N PRO A 55 0.09 5.18 13.21
CA PRO A 55 -1.04 4.28 13.01
C PRO A 55 -0.57 2.83 13.02
N ALA A 56 -1.39 1.93 13.58
CA ALA A 56 -1.07 0.50 13.63
C ALA A 56 -0.77 -0.08 12.25
N GLU A 57 -1.47 0.39 11.21
CA GLU A 57 -1.27 -0.01 9.82
C GLU A 57 0.14 0.33 9.33
N CYS A 58 0.77 1.38 9.84
CA CYS A 58 2.05 1.89 9.36
C CYS A 58 3.26 1.40 10.18
N VAL A 59 3.07 0.43 11.09
CA VAL A 59 4.13 -0.07 12.00
C VAL A 59 5.38 -0.55 11.28
N ARG A 60 5.26 -1.13 10.07
CA ARG A 60 6.42 -1.54 9.28
C ARG A 60 7.32 -0.36 8.91
N CYS A 61 6.74 0.77 8.51
CA CYS A 61 7.50 1.98 8.23
C CYS A 61 8.20 2.50 9.49
N LYS A 62 7.50 2.51 10.65
CA LYS A 62 8.12 2.87 11.94
C LYS A 62 9.37 2.04 12.21
N MET A 63 9.25 0.73 12.16
CA MET A 63 10.36 -0.20 12.44
C MET A 63 11.52 0.00 11.46
N THR A 64 11.24 0.17 10.17
CA THR A 64 12.26 0.41 9.15
C THR A 64 12.99 1.73 9.39
N GLU A 65 12.27 2.80 9.74
CA GLU A 65 12.89 4.11 10.05
C GLU A 65 13.74 4.06 11.32
N GLU A 66 13.30 3.34 12.35
CA GLU A 66 14.05 3.19 13.59
C GLU A 66 15.38 2.45 13.36
N THR A 67 15.35 1.41 12.51
CA THR A 67 16.49 0.53 12.25
C THR A 67 17.44 1.09 11.19
N THR A 68 16.91 1.56 10.07
CA THR A 68 17.69 1.86 8.86
C THR A 68 17.75 3.35 8.54
N LYS A 69 17.02 4.20 9.29
CA LYS A 69 16.89 5.64 9.02
C LYS A 69 16.31 5.99 7.65
N THR A 70 15.69 5.01 6.98
CA THR A 70 14.92 5.20 5.75
C THR A 70 13.59 4.44 5.84
N SER A 71 12.66 4.77 4.94
CA SER A 71 11.46 3.99 4.65
C SER A 71 10.77 4.52 3.41
N ILE A 72 9.82 3.76 2.88
CA ILE A 72 8.95 4.25 1.81
C ILE A 72 8.19 5.54 2.18
N ARG A 73 7.96 5.81 3.47
CA ARG A 73 7.33 7.05 3.91
C ARG A 73 8.27 8.23 3.71
N LEU A 74 9.53 8.10 4.15
CA LEU A 74 10.56 9.14 3.99
C LEU A 74 10.90 9.36 2.52
N ASP A 75 11.07 8.29 1.74
CA ASP A 75 11.32 8.37 0.30
C ASP A 75 10.18 9.10 -0.42
N MET A 76 8.93 8.85 -0.01
CA MET A 76 7.78 9.54 -0.61
C MET A 76 7.60 10.98 -0.14
N ILE A 77 8.15 11.39 1.00
CA ILE A 77 8.20 12.82 1.38
C ILE A 77 9.08 13.59 0.40
N GLU A 78 10.26 13.06 0.09
CA GLU A 78 11.14 13.70 -0.88
C GLU A 78 10.53 13.66 -2.29
N ARG A 79 9.93 12.55 -2.67
CA ARG A 79 9.24 12.44 -3.97
C ARG A 79 8.03 13.39 -4.09
N ASP A 80 7.24 13.55 -3.03
CA ASP A 80 6.09 14.48 -3.00
C ASP A 80 6.55 15.93 -3.22
N ARG A 81 7.67 16.32 -2.61
CA ARG A 81 8.28 17.64 -2.79
C ARG A 81 8.57 17.92 -4.26
N MET A 82 9.18 16.96 -4.96
CA MET A 82 9.51 17.07 -6.39
C MET A 82 8.24 17.09 -7.26
N LEU A 83 7.29 16.18 -7.00
CA LEU A 83 6.08 16.05 -7.83
C LEU A 83 5.15 17.25 -7.71
N ARG A 84 4.99 17.83 -6.51
CA ARG A 84 4.16 19.02 -6.30
C ARG A 84 4.66 20.26 -7.03
N ALA A 85 5.97 20.34 -7.30
CA ALA A 85 6.54 21.41 -8.11
C ALA A 85 6.08 21.35 -9.57
N VAL A 86 5.76 20.14 -10.07
CA VAL A 86 5.27 19.90 -11.43
C VAL A 86 3.74 19.91 -11.48
N GLN A 87 3.10 19.16 -10.58
CA GLN A 87 1.65 19.03 -10.50
C GLN A 87 1.20 18.84 -9.05
N LYS A 88 0.40 19.77 -8.54
CA LYS A 88 -0.04 19.75 -7.13
C LYS A 88 -0.98 18.57 -6.82
N ASP A 89 -1.89 18.26 -7.74
CA ASP A 89 -2.92 17.22 -7.58
C ASP A 89 -2.59 15.98 -8.39
N TYR A 90 -1.41 15.41 -8.14
CA TYR A 90 -0.99 14.17 -8.76
C TYR A 90 -1.56 12.95 -8.02
N LEU A 91 -1.79 11.85 -8.74
CA LEU A 91 -2.13 10.55 -8.17
C LEU A 91 -1.20 9.50 -8.74
N ILE A 92 -0.51 8.78 -7.87
CA ILE A 92 0.26 7.60 -8.23
C ILE A 92 -0.64 6.38 -8.05
N VAL A 93 -0.92 5.71 -9.16
CA VAL A 93 -1.59 4.40 -9.15
C VAL A 93 -0.50 3.34 -9.16
N GLY A 94 -0.37 2.62 -8.05
CA GLY A 94 0.43 1.41 -8.00
C GLY A 94 -0.45 0.20 -8.21
N GLY A 95 0.04 -0.77 -8.95
CA GLY A 95 -0.59 -2.07 -9.11
C GLY A 95 0.50 -3.06 -9.47
N VAL A 96 0.29 -4.32 -9.13
CA VAL A 96 1.07 -5.38 -9.74
C VAL A 96 0.17 -5.95 -10.83
N LEU A 97 0.44 -5.57 -12.08
CA LEU A 97 -0.15 -6.23 -13.24
C LEU A 97 0.61 -7.54 -13.39
N ASP A 98 0.01 -8.62 -12.89
CA ASP A 98 0.54 -9.98 -12.82
C ASP A 98 1.89 -10.21 -13.50
N ASN A 99 2.95 -10.08 -12.71
CA ASN A 99 4.22 -10.75 -12.94
C ASN A 99 4.77 -11.30 -11.62
N ILE A 100 4.35 -12.54 -11.32
CA ILE A 100 5.15 -13.68 -10.87
C ILE A 100 6.32 -13.35 -9.91
N CYS A 101 6.15 -13.66 -8.61
CA CYS A 101 7.25 -13.87 -7.64
C CYS A 101 6.95 -15.04 -6.67
N ASN A 102 7.89 -15.99 -6.51
CA ASN A 102 7.69 -17.31 -5.90
C ASN A 102 8.51 -17.60 -4.62
N SER A 103 9.13 -16.63 -3.94
CA SER A 103 10.20 -16.96 -2.96
C SER A 103 9.97 -16.46 -1.52
N ALA A 104 8.93 -17.01 -0.85
CA ALA A 104 8.83 -17.25 0.60
C ALA A 104 9.28 -16.13 1.60
N CYS A 105 9.06 -14.86 1.28
CA CYS A 105 9.41 -13.76 2.20
C CYS A 105 8.40 -13.66 3.37
N GLN A 106 8.88 -13.72 4.62
CA GLN A 106 8.05 -13.59 5.84
C GLN A 106 7.23 -12.29 5.92
N SER A 107 7.62 -11.26 5.15
CA SER A 107 6.98 -9.95 5.14
C SER A 107 5.86 -9.81 4.09
N CYS A 108 5.74 -10.75 3.15
CA CYS A 108 4.75 -10.67 2.06
C CYS A 108 3.38 -11.23 2.48
N ASN A 109 2.31 -10.59 2.01
CA ASN A 109 0.95 -11.08 2.20
C ASN A 109 0.69 -12.29 1.27
N ALA A 110 0.08 -13.35 1.79
CA ALA A 110 -0.18 -14.60 1.08
C ALA A 110 -1.10 -14.44 -0.15
N GLU A 111 -1.99 -13.45 -0.16
CA GLU A 111 -2.87 -13.14 -1.31
C GLU A 111 -2.14 -12.45 -2.47
N LEU A 112 -0.87 -12.09 -2.29
CA LEU A 112 -0.01 -11.50 -3.31
C LEU A 112 0.98 -12.53 -3.90
N SER A 113 0.72 -13.83 -3.71
CA SER A 113 1.61 -14.94 -4.04
C SER A 113 1.42 -15.50 -5.46
N THR A 114 2.48 -16.11 -6.01
CA THR A 114 2.43 -16.88 -7.25
C THR A 114 1.95 -18.31 -7.02
N LYS A 115 1.20 -18.84 -8.00
CA LYS A 115 0.54 -20.16 -8.00
C LYS A 115 1.48 -21.38 -7.94
N ILE A 116 2.80 -21.21 -8.11
CA ILE A 116 3.79 -22.30 -8.17
C ILE A 116 4.13 -22.86 -6.76
N GLY A 117 3.74 -22.16 -5.69
CA GLY A 117 3.92 -22.61 -4.29
C GLY A 117 2.84 -22.05 -3.37
N SER A 118 1.60 -22.02 -3.85
CA SER A 118 0.52 -21.35 -3.12
C SER A 118 0.20 -22.02 -1.80
N LEU A 119 0.16 -21.20 -0.74
CA LEU A 119 -0.29 -21.60 0.60
C LEU A 119 -1.82 -21.55 0.73
N ALA A 120 -2.52 -20.96 -0.25
CA ALA A 120 -3.95 -20.67 -0.16
C ALA A 120 -4.84 -21.67 -0.94
N SER A 121 -4.41 -22.10 -2.13
CA SER A 121 -5.16 -23.05 -2.98
C SER A 121 -4.27 -23.60 -4.10
N ASN A 122 -4.63 -24.75 -4.67
CA ASN A 122 -4.04 -25.25 -5.92
C ASN A 122 -5.05 -25.25 -7.08
N ASP A 123 -6.30 -24.86 -6.83
CA ASP A 123 -7.35 -24.80 -7.84
C ASP A 123 -7.46 -23.39 -8.42
N TYR A 124 -7.24 -23.28 -9.73
CA TYR A 124 -7.11 -22.01 -10.42
C TYR A 124 -7.79 -22.02 -11.78
N LYS A 125 -8.61 -20.99 -12.02
CA LYS A 125 -9.19 -20.72 -13.34
C LYS A 125 -8.07 -20.36 -14.32
N LYS A 126 -7.76 -21.27 -15.24
CA LYS A 126 -6.85 -21.06 -16.37
C LYS A 126 -7.65 -20.44 -17.51
N ILE A 127 -7.20 -19.29 -18.01
CA ILE A 127 -7.79 -18.64 -19.17
C ILE A 127 -6.76 -18.76 -20.29
N ASN A 128 -7.16 -19.36 -21.42
CA ASN A 128 -6.36 -19.31 -22.64
C ASN A 128 -6.56 -17.92 -23.25
N ASN A 129 -5.47 -17.18 -23.40
CA ASN A 129 -5.43 -15.93 -24.13
C ASN A 129 -5.25 -16.21 -25.62
#